data_AF-A0A844C6A0-F1
#
_entry.id   AF-A0A844C6A0-F1
#
_cell.length_a   1.000
_cell.length_b   1.000
_cell.length_c   1.000
_cell.angle_alpha   90.00
_cell.angle_beta   90.00
_cell.angle_gamma   90.00
#
_symmetry.space_group_name_H-M   'P 1'
#
loop_
_entity.id
_entity.type
_entity.pdbx_description
1 polymer ?
#
loop_
_entity_poly.entity_id
_entity_poly.type
_entity_poly.pdbx_seq_one_letter_code
_entity_poly.pdbx_strand_id
1 'polypeptide(L)'
;MVRDKLMKKFPFLRNRSNKSIEKTADSFMDLSNKIWAAIYVSFVALPVAGVVKTMFEVDSELPSLEYLSQFIEVNLLFLLGILGFGAFMAIKFRSWALDLYDALQG
;
A
#
# COMPACT_ATOMS: atom_id res chain seq x y z
N MET A 1 -17.45 6.27 -25.63
CA MET A 1 -16.68 7.44 -25.15
C MET A 1 -15.90 7.17 -23.85
N VAL A 2 -16.52 6.68 -22.76
CA VAL A 2 -15.80 6.29 -21.52
C VAL A 2 -14.90 5.06 -21.77
N ARG A 3 -15.45 4.01 -22.38
CA ARG A 3 -14.70 2.80 -22.77
C ARG A 3 -13.50 3.10 -23.67
N ASP A 4 -13.61 4.01 -24.64
CA ASP A 4 -12.50 4.34 -25.55
C ASP A 4 -11.34 5.06 -24.84
N LYS A 5 -11.64 5.97 -23.91
CA LYS A 5 -10.63 6.62 -23.06
C LYS A 5 -9.97 5.59 -22.14
N LEU A 6 -10.75 4.66 -21.61
CA LEU A 6 -10.29 3.59 -20.74
C LEU A 6 -9.39 2.59 -21.48
N MET A 7 -9.74 2.19 -22.70
CA MET A 7 -8.93 1.30 -23.54
C MET A 7 -7.64 1.96 -24.02
N LYS A 8 -7.54 3.30 -24.02
CA LYS A 8 -6.25 4.00 -24.20
C LYS A 8 -5.37 3.90 -22.95
N LYS A 9 -5.97 3.95 -21.76
CA LYS A 9 -5.28 3.81 -20.47
C LYS A 9 -4.85 2.36 -20.20
N PHE A 10 -5.67 1.39 -20.60
CA PHE A 10 -5.44 -0.05 -20.46
C PHE A 10 -5.52 -0.75 -21.83
N PRO A 11 -4.52 -0.59 -22.70
CA PRO A 11 -4.54 -1.15 -24.05
C PRO A 11 -4.63 -2.69 -24.08
N PHE A 12 -4.15 -3.37 -23.03
CA PHE A 12 -4.23 -4.82 -22.89
C PHE A 12 -5.67 -5.34 -22.62
N LEU A 13 -6.61 -4.44 -22.30
CA LEU A 13 -8.03 -4.77 -22.14
C LEU A 13 -8.83 -4.54 -23.42
N ARG A 14 -8.22 -3.93 -24.45
CA ARG A 14 -8.83 -3.71 -25.76
C ARG A 14 -9.12 -5.09 -26.37
N ASN A 15 -10.39 -5.42 -26.56
CA ASN A 15 -10.90 -6.72 -27.02
C ASN A 15 -11.06 -7.82 -25.96
N ARG A 16 -10.91 -7.51 -24.66
CA ARG A 16 -11.28 -8.44 -23.59
C ARG A 16 -12.80 -8.42 -23.37
N SER A 17 -13.34 -9.56 -22.93
CA SER A 17 -14.74 -9.65 -22.52
C SER A 17 -14.98 -8.85 -21.24
N ASN A 18 -16.22 -8.37 -21.04
CA ASN A 18 -16.60 -7.62 -19.84
C ASN A 18 -16.24 -8.37 -18.54
N LYS A 19 -16.46 -9.69 -18.51
CA LYS A 19 -16.06 -10.57 -17.39
C LYS A 19 -14.54 -10.57 -17.12
N SER A 20 -13.71 -10.43 -18.16
CA SER A 20 -12.26 -10.33 -17.99
C SER A 20 -11.82 -8.95 -17.50
N ILE A 21 -12.54 -7.89 -17.88
CA ILE A 21 -12.30 -6.53 -17.40
C ILE A 21 -12.68 -6.43 -15.92
N GLU A 22 -13.82 -7.00 -15.54
CA GLU A 22 -14.29 -7.09 -14.14
C GLU A 22 -13.26 -7.77 -13.25
N LYS A 23 -12.76 -8.95 -13.64
CA LYS A 23 -11.67 -9.64 -12.92
C LYS A 23 -10.40 -8.81 -12.77
N THR A 24 -10.12 -7.93 -13.74
CA THR A 24 -8.95 -7.03 -13.67
C THR A 24 -9.21 -5.91 -12.66
N ALA A 25 -10.42 -5.37 -12.62
CA ALA A 25 -10.85 -4.40 -11.62
C ALA A 25 -10.83 -5.00 -10.21
N ASP A 26 -11.33 -6.23 -10.03
CA ASP A 26 -11.25 -6.99 -8.78
C ASP A 26 -9.80 -7.14 -8.32
N SER A 27 -8.92 -7.56 -9.23
CA SER A 27 -7.49 -7.74 -8.94
C SER A 27 -6.83 -6.44 -8.48
N PHE A 28 -7.15 -5.31 -9.11
CA PHE A 28 -6.62 -4.01 -8.71
C PHE A 28 -7.17 -3.55 -7.35
N MET A 29 -8.45 -3.80 -7.07
CA MET A 29 -9.05 -3.49 -5.77
C MET A 29 -8.43 -4.34 -4.65
N ASP A 30 -8.26 -5.65 -4.89
CA ASP A 30 -7.60 -6.57 -3.96
C ASP A 30 -6.14 -6.16 -3.68
N LEU A 31 -5.39 -5.80 -4.72
CA LEU A 31 -4.02 -5.33 -4.58
C LEU A 31 -3.94 -4.03 -3.76
N SER A 32 -4.85 -3.09 -4.00
CA SER A 32 -4.97 -1.86 -3.20
C SER A 32 -5.22 -2.18 -1.72
N ASN A 33 -6.18 -3.07 -1.44
CA ASN A 33 -6.52 -3.47 -0.07
C ASN A 33 -5.36 -4.16 0.63
N LYS A 34 -4.61 -5.02 -0.07
CA LYS A 34 -3.41 -5.69 0.46
C LYS A 34 -2.31 -4.70 0.80
N ILE A 35 -2.08 -3.70 -0.06
CA ILE A 35 -1.10 -2.65 0.22
C ILE A 35 -1.53 -1.81 1.44
N TRP A 36 -2.80 -1.42 1.52
CA TRP A 36 -3.33 -0.72 2.70
C TRP A 36 -3.22 -1.54 3.98
N ALA A 37 -3.54 -2.83 3.92
CA ALA A 37 -3.38 -3.74 5.06
C ALA A 37 -1.92 -3.86 5.50
N ALA A 38 -0.98 -3.99 4.55
CA ALA A 38 0.45 -4.04 4.84
C ALA A 38 0.94 -2.74 5.49
N ILE A 39 0.48 -1.57 5.02
CA ILE A 39 0.77 -0.27 5.61
C ILE A 39 0.23 -0.19 7.04
N TYR A 40 -1.03 -0.58 7.27
CA TYR A 40 -1.65 -0.54 8.59
C TYR A 40 -0.95 -1.47 9.58
N VAL A 41 -0.69 -2.72 9.17
CA VAL A 41 0.05 -3.69 10.00
C VAL A 41 1.44 -3.17 10.31
N SER A 42 2.14 -2.54 9.35
CA SER A 42 3.46 -1.96 9.59
C SER A 42 3.43 -0.80 10.60
N PHE A 43 2.39 0.04 10.56
CA PHE A 43 2.23 1.17 11.48
C PHE A 43 1.96 0.71 12.92
N VAL A 44 1.27 -0.42 13.10
CA VAL A 44 1.03 -1.03 14.42
C VAL A 44 2.21 -1.90 14.88
N ALA A 45 2.83 -2.64 13.96
CA ALA A 45 3.90 -3.59 14.27
C ALA A 45 5.23 -2.91 14.57
N LEU A 46 5.57 -1.77 13.95
CA LEU A 46 6.82 -1.06 14.22
C LEU A 46 6.92 -0.56 15.68
N PRO A 47 5.90 0.10 16.25
CA PRO A 47 5.89 0.45 17.67
C PRO A 47 5.93 -0.79 18.58
N VAL A 48 5.15 -1.82 18.27
CA VAL A 48 5.08 -3.04 19.09
C VAL A 48 6.41 -3.82 19.07
N ALA A 49 7.06 -3.95 17.91
CA ALA A 49 8.36 -4.58 17.79
C ALA A 49 9.46 -3.80 18.54
N GLY A 50 9.39 -2.46 18.54
CA GLY A 50 10.26 -1.61 19.34
C GLY A 50 10.10 -1.85 20.85
N VAL A 51 8.85 -1.95 21.33
CA VAL A 51 8.53 -2.24 22.74
C VAL A 51 8.91 -3.67 23.14
N VAL A 52 8.63 -4.66 22.28
CA VAL A 52 8.92 -6.07 22.56
C VAL A 52 10.43 -6.33 22.55
N LYS A 53 11.17 -5.81 21.56
CA LYS A 53 12.63 -5.97 21.52
C LYS A 53 13.31 -5.37 22.75
N THR A 54 12.86 -4.21 23.21
CA THR A 54 13.38 -3.55 24.43
C THR A 54 13.00 -4.25 25.73
N MET A 55 11.90 -5.00 25.75
CA MET A 55 11.49 -5.82 26.91
C MET A 55 12.22 -7.16 27.02
N PHE A 56 12.72 -7.73 25.92
CA PHE A 56 13.30 -9.08 25.90
C PHE A 56 14.82 -9.14 25.68
N GLU A 57 15.49 -8.07 25.22
CA GLU A 57 16.97 -8.03 25.08
C GLU A 57 17.70 -7.47 26.32
N VAL A 58 16.98 -6.98 27.33
CA VAL A 58 17.57 -6.19 28.42
C VAL A 58 17.52 -6.95 29.75
N ASP A 59 18.66 -7.52 30.13
CA ASP A 59 19.08 -7.54 31.53
C ASP A 59 19.39 -6.08 31.95
N SER A 60 18.39 -5.43 32.57
CA SER A 60 18.49 -4.23 33.43
C SER A 60 18.95 -2.83 32.93
N GLU A 61 19.21 -2.55 31.65
CA GLU A 61 19.37 -1.15 31.16
C GLU A 61 18.56 -0.86 29.88
N LEU A 62 17.52 -0.04 30.01
CA LEU A 62 16.78 0.51 28.87
C LEU A 62 17.77 1.17 27.88
N PRO A 63 17.67 0.93 26.56
CA PRO A 63 18.51 1.65 25.60
C PRO A 63 18.33 3.15 25.80
N SER A 64 19.45 3.89 25.77
CA SER A 64 19.42 5.33 26.00
C SER A 64 18.48 6.00 24.99
N LEU A 65 17.74 7.00 25.46
CA LEU A 65 16.82 7.78 24.62
C LEU A 65 17.53 8.37 23.38
N GLU A 66 18.82 8.66 23.47
CA GLU A 66 19.65 9.14 22.36
C GLU A 66 19.84 8.10 21.24
N TYR A 67 20.04 6.83 21.58
CA TYR A 67 20.18 5.78 20.56
C TYR A 67 18.85 5.54 19.83
N LEU A 68 17.75 5.54 20.58
CA LEU A 68 16.40 5.45 20.01
C LEU A 68 16.08 6.66 19.14
N SER A 69 16.44 7.88 19.54
CA SER A 69 16.18 9.08 18.74
C SER A 69 16.99 9.08 17.44
N GLN A 70 18.27 8.71 17.48
CA GLN A 70 19.10 8.63 16.28
C GLN A 70 18.63 7.55 15.31
N PHE A 71 18.23 6.38 15.83
CA PHE A 71 17.70 5.30 15.00
C PHE A 71 16.41 5.73 14.30
N ILE A 72 15.52 6.42 15.02
CA ILE A 72 14.29 6.98 14.45
C ILE A 72 14.66 8.03 13.40
N GLU A 73 15.50 9.01 13.72
CA GLU A 73 15.88 10.09 12.78
C GLU A 73 16.46 9.57 11.47
N VAL A 74 17.35 8.58 11.52
CA VAL A 74 17.99 8.00 10.33
C VAL A 74 17.00 7.20 9.47
N ASN A 75 16.10 6.44 10.10
CA ASN A 75 15.18 5.55 9.38
C ASN A 75 13.83 6.19 9.06
N LEU A 76 13.49 7.32 9.69
CA LEU A 76 12.19 7.98 9.55
C LEU A 76 11.94 8.39 8.10
N LEU A 77 12.93 8.98 7.41
CA LEU A 77 12.80 9.37 6.01
C LEU A 77 12.57 8.17 5.08
N PHE A 78 13.27 7.06 5.33
CA PHE A 78 13.10 5.83 4.56
C PHE A 78 11.73 5.18 4.80
N LEU A 79 11.29 5.14 6.05
CA LEU A 79 9.96 4.65 6.44
C LEU A 79 8.85 5.51 5.84
N LEU A 80 8.97 6.84 5.92
CA LEU A 80 8.05 7.77 5.29
C LEU A 80 8.04 7.62 3.76
N GLY A 81 9.18 7.34 3.14
CA GLY A 81 9.31 7.05 1.72
C GLY A 81 8.54 5.80 1.30
N ILE A 82 8.75 4.68 2.01
CA ILE A 82 8.04 3.42 1.75
C ILE A 82 6.53 3.58 1.98
N LEU A 83 6.13 4.25 3.07
CA LEU A 83 4.73 4.50 3.39
C LEU A 83 4.06 5.39 2.35
N GLY A 84 4.73 6.48 1.95
CA GLY A 84 4.24 7.41 0.94
C GLY A 84 4.09 6.73 -0.43
N PHE A 85 5.10 5.96 -0.84
CA PHE A 85 5.04 5.20 -2.09
C PHE A 85 3.96 4.11 -2.05
N GLY A 86 3.86 3.36 -0.95
CA GLY A 86 2.82 2.35 -0.77
C GLY A 86 1.42 2.94 -0.83
N ALA A 87 1.17 4.03 -0.11
CA ALA A 87 -0.11 4.72 -0.12
C ALA A 87 -0.45 5.25 -1.52
N PHE A 88 0.51 5.84 -2.21
CA PHE A 88 0.37 6.28 -3.59
C PHE A 88 -0.04 5.12 -4.52
N MET A 89 0.64 3.99 -4.45
CA MET A 89 0.34 2.80 -5.26
C MET A 89 -1.05 2.24 -4.94
N ALA A 90 -1.42 2.17 -3.66
CA ALA A 90 -2.74 1.70 -3.25
C ALA A 90 -3.86 2.61 -3.82
N ILE A 91 -3.68 3.93 -3.77
CA ILE A 91 -4.62 4.89 -4.35
C ILE A 91 -4.70 4.72 -5.87
N LYS A 92 -3.56 4.54 -6.56
CA LYS A 92 -3.52 4.34 -8.01
C LYS A 92 -4.26 3.08 -8.44
N PHE A 93 -4.00 1.94 -7.79
CA PHE A 93 -4.72 0.70 -8.09
C PHE A 93 -6.23 0.82 -7.83
N ARG A 94 -6.62 1.49 -6.74
CA ARG A 94 -8.05 1.74 -6.45
C ARG A 94 -8.71 2.62 -7.51
N SER A 95 -8.05 3.71 -7.91
CA SER A 95 -8.55 4.56 -9.01
C SER A 95 -8.70 3.77 -10.30
N TRP A 96 -7.72 2.92 -10.64
CA TRP A 96 -7.81 2.06 -11.83
C TRP A 96 -8.96 1.06 -11.73
N ALA A 97 -9.17 0.43 -10.57
CA ALA A 97 -10.30 -0.47 -10.36
C ALA A 97 -11.64 0.25 -10.58
N LEU A 98 -11.81 1.44 -9.98
CA LEU A 98 -13.04 2.24 -10.12
C LEU A 98 -13.28 2.66 -11.56
N ASP A 99 -12.24 3.15 -12.26
CA ASP A 99 -12.35 3.50 -13.68
C ASP A 99 -12.82 2.30 -14.52
N LEU A 100 -12.32 1.09 -14.21
CA LEU A 100 -12.73 -0.15 -14.89
C LEU A 100 -14.18 -0.53 -14.59
N TYR A 101 -14.65 -0.37 -13.34
CA TYR A 101 -16.06 -0.62 -12.98
C TYR A 101 -17.01 0.36 -13.65
N ASP A 102 -16.67 1.65 -13.66
CA ASP A 102 -17.48 2.68 -14.31
C ASP A 102 -17.64 2.40 -15.81
N ALA A 103 -16.58 1.91 -16.46
CA ALA A 103 -16.61 1.52 -17.86
C ALA A 103 -17.35 0.19 -18.16
N LEU A 104 -17.67 -0.60 -17.13
CA LEU A 104 -18.52 -1.78 -17.25
C LEU A 104 -20.01 -1.43 -17.07
N GLN A 105 -20.31 -0.38 -16.31
CA GLN A 105 -21.68 0.07 -16.02
C GLN A 105 -22.26 1.03 -17.07
N GLY A 106 -21.41 1.71 -17.86
CA GLY A 106 -21.80 2.65 -18.94
C GLY A 106 -21.47 2.16 -20.35
#